data_AF-A0A353Z9S6-F1
#
_entry.id   AF-A0A353Z9S6-F1
#
_cell.length_a   1.000
_cell.length_b   1.000
_cell.length_c   1.000
_cell.angle_alpha   90.00
_cell.angle_beta   90.00
_cell.angle_gamma   90.00
#
_symmetry.space_group_name_H-M   'P 1'
#
loop_
_entity.id
_entity.type
_entity.pdbx_description
1 polymer ?
#
loop_
_entity_poly.entity_id
_entity_poly.type
_entity_poly.pdbx_seq_one_letter_code
_entity_poly.pdbx_strand_id
1 'polypeptide(L)'
;MAARTKSVRRSAVTKSPAPAAGKKLAKRQVAVGKTPGAGGKTRQAGKPAVGKAPVRKSLGAGGASRKKVTPQPGPAPARPPRKLTPAPRRVSLGRPRVVGEELLDLVFKEDFHARQIFVFLGVRTVRELEEFGPQQILDKAAQPLKETVDRIRARLAMLNRALRDDQEFALRFLEQFAAESSS
;
A
#
# COMPACT_ATOMS: atom_id res chain seq x y z
N MET A 1 39.65 -29.35 -66.95
CA MET A 1 40.74 -28.75 -66.16
C MET A 1 40.16 -28.19 -64.85
N ALA A 2 40.84 -28.53 -63.75
CA ALA A 2 40.89 -27.88 -62.43
C ALA A 2 39.59 -27.57 -61.65
N ALA A 3 39.46 -28.28 -60.53
CA ALA A 3 38.61 -28.02 -59.38
C ALA A 3 38.95 -26.71 -58.66
N ARG A 4 37.97 -26.14 -57.94
CA ARG A 4 38.23 -25.41 -56.69
C ARG A 4 37.00 -25.37 -55.78
N THR A 5 37.05 -26.25 -54.78
CA THR A 5 36.28 -26.26 -53.54
C THR A 5 36.74 -25.14 -52.59
N LYS A 6 35.80 -24.51 -51.86
CA LYS A 6 35.92 -23.84 -50.54
C LYS A 6 34.48 -23.50 -50.12
N SER A 7 33.79 -24.19 -49.20
CA SER A 7 34.07 -24.52 -47.79
C SER A 7 34.56 -23.32 -47.00
N VAL A 8 33.67 -22.64 -46.25
CA VAL A 8 33.85 -22.23 -44.83
C VAL A 8 32.47 -21.97 -44.17
N ARG A 9 32.06 -22.96 -43.36
CA ARG A 9 31.53 -22.91 -41.97
C ARG A 9 30.40 -21.94 -41.59
N ARG A 10 29.22 -22.55 -41.42
CA ARG A 10 28.21 -22.22 -40.40
C ARG A 10 28.80 -22.41 -38.99
N SER A 11 28.68 -21.42 -38.12
CA SER A 11 28.87 -21.57 -36.68
C SER A 11 27.55 -21.23 -35.99
N ALA A 12 26.85 -22.28 -35.57
CA ALA A 12 25.67 -22.23 -34.74
C ALA A 12 26.06 -22.49 -33.28
N VAL A 13 25.35 -21.82 -32.37
CA VAL A 13 24.72 -22.41 -31.18
C VAL A 13 25.61 -22.81 -29.99
N THR A 14 25.42 -22.03 -28.93
CA THR A 14 25.30 -22.35 -27.49
C THR A 14 26.39 -23.22 -26.83
N LYS A 15 27.07 -22.61 -25.86
CA LYS A 15 27.79 -23.31 -24.80
C LYS A 15 27.28 -22.81 -23.44
N SER A 16 26.21 -23.44 -22.95
CA SER A 16 25.85 -23.42 -21.54
C SER A 16 26.62 -24.55 -20.84
N PRO A 17 27.26 -24.31 -19.69
CA PRO A 17 27.72 -25.40 -18.84
C PRO A 17 26.61 -25.81 -17.85
N ALA A 18 26.24 -27.08 -17.89
CA ALA A 18 25.61 -27.78 -16.78
C ALA A 18 26.67 -28.12 -15.71
N PRO A 19 26.23 -28.37 -14.46
CA PRO A 19 26.66 -29.63 -13.84
C PRO A 19 25.48 -30.52 -13.42
N ALA A 20 25.75 -31.82 -13.53
CA ALA A 20 24.84 -32.93 -13.34
C ALA A 20 24.64 -33.33 -11.87
N ALA A 21 23.40 -33.71 -11.57
CA ALA A 21 22.93 -34.88 -10.80
C ALA A 21 23.73 -35.41 -9.60
N GLY A 22 23.05 -35.53 -8.45
CA GLY A 22 23.52 -36.32 -7.31
C GLY A 22 22.56 -36.46 -6.12
N LYS A 23 21.45 -37.18 -6.31
CA LYS A 23 20.61 -37.93 -5.35
C LYS A 23 20.88 -37.78 -3.83
N LYS A 24 19.85 -37.44 -3.05
CA LYS A 24 19.27 -38.34 -2.01
C LYS A 24 17.91 -37.84 -1.49
N LEU A 25 16.89 -38.65 -1.73
CA LEU A 25 15.56 -38.60 -1.12
C LEU A 25 15.45 -39.85 -0.22
N ALA A 26 15.23 -39.67 1.08
CA ALA A 26 14.74 -40.71 2.00
C ALA A 26 14.18 -39.97 3.25
N LYS A 27 12.88 -39.86 3.50
CA LYS A 27 11.83 -40.86 3.84
C LYS A 27 11.69 -41.05 5.37
N ARG A 28 10.55 -40.52 5.87
CA ARG A 28 9.72 -40.93 7.03
C ARG A 28 10.39 -41.01 8.41
N GLN A 29 9.77 -40.35 9.39
CA GLN A 29 9.04 -41.05 10.46
C GLN A 29 7.90 -40.19 11.01
N VAL A 30 6.71 -40.78 10.96
CA VAL A 30 5.49 -40.46 11.71
C VAL A 30 5.44 -41.49 12.83
N ALA A 31 5.05 -41.07 14.05
CA ALA A 31 4.24 -41.80 15.05
C ALA A 31 4.59 -41.29 16.46
N VAL A 32 3.69 -40.63 17.21
CA VAL A 32 2.55 -41.15 18.01
C VAL A 32 2.89 -41.17 19.50
N GLY A 33 1.95 -40.61 20.27
CA GLY A 33 1.67 -40.98 21.66
C GLY A 33 2.19 -39.98 22.69
N LYS A 34 1.49 -39.66 23.78
CA LYS A 34 0.22 -40.12 24.32
C LYS A 34 -0.05 -39.25 25.56
N THR A 35 -1.28 -38.75 25.72
CA THR A 35 -1.89 -38.39 27.03
C THR A 35 -1.82 -39.60 28.00
N PRO A 36 -1.86 -39.48 29.34
CA PRO A 36 -2.86 -38.76 30.18
C PRO A 36 -2.20 -38.04 31.40
N GLY A 37 -2.81 -37.31 32.33
CA GLY A 37 -4.19 -37.02 32.74
C GLY A 37 -4.16 -36.53 34.20
N ALA A 38 -5.33 -36.08 34.68
CA ALA A 38 -5.76 -36.01 36.09
C ALA A 38 -5.51 -34.72 36.94
N GLY A 39 -6.66 -34.14 37.36
CA GLY A 39 -6.86 -33.38 38.60
C GLY A 39 -7.01 -31.86 38.40
N GLY A 40 -8.14 -31.18 38.64
CA GLY A 40 -9.40 -31.54 39.25
C GLY A 40 -9.94 -30.37 40.09
N LYS A 41 -11.16 -29.90 39.77
CA LYS A 41 -12.12 -29.12 40.60
C LYS A 41 -11.71 -27.66 40.94
N THR A 42 -12.57 -26.65 41.11
CA THR A 42 -14.01 -26.59 41.41
C THR A 42 -14.57 -25.19 41.08
N ARG A 43 -15.81 -25.15 40.57
CA ARG A 43 -16.89 -24.14 40.70
C ARG A 43 -16.61 -22.80 41.39
N GLN A 44 -17.11 -21.70 40.81
CA GLN A 44 -18.38 -21.10 41.23
C GLN A 44 -18.85 -19.99 40.26
N ALA A 45 -20.13 -20.08 39.90
CA ALA A 45 -20.88 -19.07 39.20
C ALA A 45 -21.65 -18.23 40.23
N GLY A 46 -21.83 -16.94 39.96
CA GLY A 46 -22.70 -16.06 40.74
C GLY A 46 -23.11 -14.83 39.93
N LYS A 47 -24.28 -14.91 39.29
CA LYS A 47 -25.00 -13.78 38.69
C LYS A 47 -25.68 -12.98 39.82
N PRO A 48 -25.80 -11.64 39.75
CA PRO A 48 -26.79 -10.93 40.55
C PRO A 48 -28.04 -10.67 39.69
N ALA A 49 -29.17 -11.25 40.09
CA ALA A 49 -30.48 -10.80 39.63
C ALA A 49 -31.55 -11.14 40.68
N VAL A 50 -32.52 -10.23 40.78
CA VAL A 50 -33.85 -10.32 41.41
C VAL A 50 -33.96 -9.70 42.81
N GLY A 51 -34.76 -8.63 42.87
CA GLY A 51 -35.39 -8.09 44.07
C GLY A 51 -36.36 -6.96 43.72
N LYS A 52 -37.61 -7.29 43.40
CA LYS A 52 -38.73 -6.34 43.26
C LYS A 52 -39.52 -6.26 44.58
N ALA A 53 -39.59 -5.05 45.16
CA ALA A 53 -40.70 -4.36 45.87
C ALA A 53 -41.40 -5.05 47.09
N PRO A 54 -42.36 -4.39 47.82
CA PRO A 54 -42.64 -2.96 48.10
C PRO A 54 -42.78 -2.67 49.62
N VAL A 55 -43.22 -1.43 50.03
CA VAL A 55 -44.27 -1.12 51.06
C VAL A 55 -43.99 0.11 51.97
N ARG A 56 -44.77 1.19 51.70
CA ARG A 56 -45.55 2.10 52.61
C ARG A 56 -45.03 3.43 53.22
N LYS A 57 -46.01 4.37 53.18
CA LYS A 57 -46.29 5.60 53.98
C LYS A 57 -45.48 6.85 53.59
N SER A 58 -46.04 8.06 53.45
CA SER A 58 -47.33 8.63 53.90
C SER A 58 -47.76 9.88 53.10
N LEU A 59 -49.08 10.02 52.92
CA LEU A 59 -49.95 11.21 53.00
C LEU A 59 -49.32 12.62 52.85
N GLY A 60 -49.89 13.38 51.91
CA GLY A 60 -49.84 14.84 51.84
C GLY A 60 -50.83 15.34 50.79
N ALA A 61 -52.05 15.65 51.24
CA ALA A 61 -53.16 16.15 50.44
C ALA A 61 -53.06 17.68 50.21
N GLY A 62 -53.69 18.15 49.13
CA GLY A 62 -53.95 19.57 48.85
C GLY A 62 -53.34 20.01 47.53
N GLY A 63 -54.06 20.53 46.54
CA GLY A 63 -55.46 20.90 46.44
C GLY A 63 -55.64 21.41 45.01
N ALA A 64 -56.73 21.00 44.37
CA ALA A 64 -57.12 21.50 43.06
C ALA A 64 -57.56 22.97 43.19
N SER A 65 -57.13 23.83 42.28
CA SER A 65 -57.83 25.07 41.97
C SER A 65 -57.60 25.45 40.51
N ARG A 66 -58.64 25.20 39.71
CA ARG A 66 -58.82 25.71 38.36
C ARG A 66 -58.77 27.24 38.38
N LYS A 67 -57.96 27.85 37.52
CA LYS A 67 -58.22 29.19 36.98
C LYS A 67 -58.06 29.15 35.46
N LYS A 68 -59.15 29.51 34.80
CA LYS A 68 -59.35 29.63 33.35
C LYS A 68 -59.20 31.10 33.00
N VAL A 69 -58.13 31.50 32.29
CA VAL A 69 -57.96 32.89 31.80
C VAL A 69 -57.23 32.87 30.44
N THR A 70 -57.98 33.31 29.41
CA THR A 70 -57.63 33.78 28.04
C THR A 70 -56.64 33.02 27.13
N PRO A 71 -57.01 32.69 25.88
CA PRO A 71 -56.09 32.10 24.90
C PRO A 71 -55.11 33.17 24.39
N GLN A 72 -53.81 32.94 24.57
CA GLN A 72 -52.78 33.65 23.82
C GLN A 72 -52.72 33.14 22.37
N PRO A 73 -52.37 34.00 21.39
CA PRO A 73 -52.17 33.56 20.02
C PRO A 73 -51.03 32.53 19.97
N GLY A 74 -51.32 31.35 19.44
CA GLY A 74 -50.38 30.23 19.41
C GLY A 74 -49.13 30.54 18.59
N PRO A 75 -47.99 29.90 18.91
CA PRO A 75 -46.76 30.03 18.13
C PRO A 75 -46.98 29.48 16.72
N ALA A 76 -46.41 30.16 15.72
CA ALA A 76 -46.43 29.78 14.31
C ALA A 76 -46.03 28.29 14.13
N PRO A 77 -46.63 27.57 13.16
CA PRO A 77 -46.34 26.17 12.95
C PRO A 77 -44.84 25.97 12.66
N ALA A 78 -44.21 25.12 13.47
CA ALA A 78 -42.82 24.74 13.33
C ALA A 78 -42.56 24.24 11.90
N ARG A 79 -41.62 24.91 11.24
CA ARG A 79 -41.12 24.51 9.92
C ARG A 79 -40.63 23.05 10.00
N PRO A 80 -41.02 22.16 9.08
CA PRO A 80 -40.62 20.76 9.16
C PRO A 80 -39.09 20.65 9.13
N PRO A 81 -38.49 19.76 9.94
CA PRO A 81 -37.04 19.60 9.97
C PRO A 81 -36.58 19.17 8.58
N ARG A 82 -35.82 20.03 7.90
CA ARG A 82 -35.08 19.64 6.70
C ARG A 82 -34.24 18.42 7.07
N LYS A 83 -34.51 17.28 6.43
CA LYS A 83 -33.68 16.08 6.54
C LYS A 83 -32.27 16.47 6.10
N LEU A 84 -31.38 16.66 7.07
CA LEU A 84 -29.96 16.83 6.83
C LEU A 84 -29.49 15.51 6.22
N THR A 85 -29.18 15.52 4.93
CA THR A 85 -28.50 14.41 4.27
C THR A 85 -27.21 14.14 5.03
N PRO A 86 -26.96 12.90 5.47
CA PRO A 86 -25.76 12.60 6.25
C PRO A 86 -24.53 12.94 5.41
N ALA A 87 -23.68 13.81 5.96
CA ALA A 87 -22.40 14.14 5.35
C ALA A 87 -21.59 12.84 5.13
N PRO A 88 -20.82 12.74 4.02
CA PRO A 88 -20.03 11.56 3.75
C PRO A 88 -19.09 11.30 4.92
N ARG A 89 -19.17 10.10 5.49
CA ARG A 89 -18.33 9.68 6.61
C ARG A 89 -16.87 9.70 6.13
N ARG A 90 -16.04 10.51 6.78
CA ARG A 90 -14.60 10.49 6.54
C ARG A 90 -14.08 9.10 6.90
N VAL A 91 -13.45 8.43 5.94
CA VAL A 91 -12.79 7.15 6.17
C VAL A 91 -11.60 7.42 7.09
N SER A 92 -11.66 6.96 8.34
CA SER A 92 -10.57 7.11 9.29
C SER A 92 -9.81 5.80 9.41
N LEU A 93 -8.50 5.84 9.17
CA LEU A 93 -7.60 4.69 9.30
C LEU A 93 -7.24 4.35 10.77
N GLY A 94 -7.80 5.10 11.73
CA GLY A 94 -7.54 4.94 13.15
C GLY A 94 -6.28 5.67 13.62
N ARG A 95 -5.76 5.29 14.80
CA ARG A 95 -4.54 5.88 15.36
C ARG A 95 -3.31 5.32 14.64
N PRO A 96 -2.39 6.17 14.15
CA PRO A 96 -1.12 5.71 13.59
C PRO A 96 -0.36 4.82 14.59
N ARG A 97 0.15 3.70 14.09
CA ARG A 97 0.97 2.75 14.88
C ARG A 97 2.43 3.19 14.98
N VAL A 98 2.86 4.03 14.05
CA VAL A 98 4.23 4.45 13.81
C VAL A 98 4.27 5.97 13.97
N VAL A 99 5.36 6.49 14.54
CA VAL A 99 5.54 7.94 14.69
C VAL A 99 6.10 8.50 13.38
N GLY A 100 5.67 9.70 12.96
CA GLY A 100 6.13 10.30 11.70
C GLY A 100 7.65 10.48 11.60
N GLU A 101 8.32 10.69 12.74
CA GLU A 101 9.78 10.87 12.82
C GLU A 101 10.56 9.53 12.85
N GLU A 102 9.87 8.39 12.75
CA GLU A 102 10.53 7.08 12.72
C GLU A 102 11.24 6.85 11.38
N LEU A 103 12.41 6.19 11.43
CA LEU A 103 13.19 5.88 10.24
C LEU A 103 12.50 4.82 9.38
N LEU A 104 12.31 5.11 8.10
CA LEU A 104 11.70 4.20 7.13
C LEU A 104 12.43 2.86 7.04
N ASP A 105 13.76 2.87 7.14
CA ASP A 105 14.57 1.65 7.13
C ASP A 105 14.25 0.72 8.30
N LEU A 106 13.80 1.28 9.44
CA LEU A 106 13.40 0.51 10.61
C LEU A 106 11.96 0.00 10.52
N VAL A 107 11.08 0.77 9.87
CA VAL A 107 9.68 0.39 9.65
C VAL A 107 9.58 -0.71 8.58
N PHE A 108 10.39 -0.60 7.51
CA PHE A 108 10.40 -1.50 6.36
C PHE A 108 11.62 -2.43 6.34
N LYS A 109 12.06 -2.92 7.52
CA LYS A 109 13.24 -3.80 7.65
C LYS A 109 13.17 -5.06 6.79
N GLU A 110 11.99 -5.59 6.58
CA GLU A 110 11.77 -6.84 5.84
C GLU A 110 11.68 -6.59 4.33
N ASP A 111 11.31 -5.38 3.91
CA ASP A 111 11.12 -5.03 2.51
C ASP A 111 12.36 -4.35 1.93
N PHE A 112 13.18 -5.15 1.26
CA PHE A 112 14.36 -4.64 0.57
C PHE A 112 14.02 -3.66 -0.56
N HIS A 113 12.96 -3.89 -1.32
CA HIS A 113 12.61 -3.06 -2.46
C HIS A 113 12.09 -1.68 -2.02
N ALA A 114 11.28 -1.64 -0.95
CA ALA A 114 10.83 -0.38 -0.37
C ALA A 114 12.02 0.50 0.05
N ARG A 115 13.02 -0.08 0.73
CA ARG A 115 14.24 0.65 1.11
C ARG A 115 15.02 1.21 -0.08
N GLN A 116 15.11 0.45 -1.18
CA GLN A 116 15.75 0.97 -2.39
C GLN A 116 15.00 2.20 -2.94
N ILE A 117 13.67 2.17 -2.93
CA ILE A 117 12.85 3.31 -3.36
C ILE A 117 13.09 4.53 -2.45
N PHE A 118 13.21 4.35 -1.14
CA PHE A 118 13.51 5.46 -0.21
C PHE A 118 14.86 6.11 -0.50
N VAL A 119 15.87 5.31 -0.85
CA VAL A 119 17.18 5.81 -1.29
C VAL A 119 17.06 6.65 -2.57
N PHE A 120 16.27 6.22 -3.55
CA PHE A 120 16.03 6.99 -4.79
C PHE A 120 15.25 8.28 -4.54
N LEU A 121 14.27 8.24 -3.64
CA LEU A 121 13.48 9.41 -3.26
C LEU A 121 14.25 10.39 -2.37
N GLY A 122 15.33 9.95 -1.73
CA GLY A 122 16.12 10.73 -0.79
C GLY A 122 15.41 10.97 0.55
N VAL A 123 14.44 10.13 0.90
CA VAL A 123 13.64 10.24 2.13
C VAL A 123 14.14 9.30 3.21
N ARG A 124 14.02 9.72 4.47
CA ARG A 124 14.49 8.95 5.65
C ARG A 124 13.40 8.67 6.66
N THR A 125 12.42 9.57 6.78
CA THR A 125 11.37 9.49 7.79
C THR A 125 10.00 9.20 7.20
N VAL A 126 9.10 8.63 8.00
CA VAL A 126 7.73 8.34 7.56
C VAL A 126 6.99 9.61 7.16
N ARG A 127 7.23 10.70 7.87
CA ARG A 127 6.65 12.02 7.60
C ARG A 127 7.03 12.54 6.21
N GLU A 128 8.30 12.41 5.82
CA GLU A 128 8.76 12.78 4.48
C GLU A 128 8.12 11.91 3.39
N LEU A 129 7.89 10.62 3.66
CA LEU A 129 7.23 9.73 2.71
C LEU A 129 5.74 10.08 2.53
N GLU A 130 5.06 10.50 3.61
CA GLU A 130 3.65 10.90 3.59
C GLU A 130 3.39 12.16 2.76
N GLU A 131 4.40 13.00 2.52
CA GLU A 131 4.30 14.17 1.64
C GLU A 131 4.13 13.78 0.16
N PHE A 132 4.56 12.57 -0.22
CA PHE A 132 4.49 12.11 -1.60
C PHE A 132 3.22 11.34 -1.90
N GLY A 133 2.55 11.73 -3.00
CA GLY A 133 1.50 10.91 -3.58
C GLY A 133 2.06 9.63 -4.22
N PRO A 134 1.26 8.56 -4.35
CA PRO A 134 1.71 7.29 -4.93
C PRO A 134 2.26 7.44 -6.35
N GLN A 135 1.64 8.30 -7.18
CA GLN A 135 2.15 8.54 -8.53
C GLN A 135 3.43 9.38 -8.55
N GLN A 136 3.57 10.33 -7.61
CA GLN A 136 4.78 11.13 -7.50
C GLN A 136 5.99 10.27 -7.12
N ILE A 137 5.77 9.26 -6.26
CA ILE A 137 6.80 8.26 -5.92
C ILE A 137 7.26 7.53 -7.19
N LEU A 138 6.31 7.05 -8.01
CA LEU A 138 6.63 6.34 -9.24
C LEU A 138 7.37 7.23 -10.25
N ASP A 139 6.92 8.46 -10.45
CA ASP A 139 7.55 9.39 -11.38
C ASP A 139 8.98 9.72 -10.97
N LYS A 140 9.22 10.02 -9.68
CA LYS A 140 10.56 10.29 -9.16
C LYS A 140 11.46 9.06 -9.20
N ALA A 141 10.95 7.90 -8.81
CA ALA A 141 11.72 6.66 -8.86
C ALA A 141 12.08 6.25 -10.30
N ALA A 142 11.21 6.55 -11.27
CA ALA A 142 11.45 6.26 -12.69
C ALA A 142 12.33 7.29 -13.40
N GLN A 143 12.50 8.50 -12.85
CA GLN A 143 13.24 9.58 -13.51
C GLN A 143 14.69 9.20 -13.87
N PRO A 144 15.51 8.63 -12.96
CA PRO A 144 16.88 8.21 -13.31
C PRO A 144 16.93 7.15 -14.40
N LEU A 145 15.89 6.30 -14.48
CA LEU A 145 15.76 5.30 -15.53
C LEU A 145 15.46 5.96 -16.88
N LYS A 146 14.54 6.93 -16.92
CA LYS A 146 14.22 7.72 -18.11
C LYS A 146 15.46 8.45 -18.63
N GLU A 147 16.17 9.16 -17.75
CA GLU A 147 17.42 9.86 -18.10
C GLU A 147 18.49 8.91 -18.65
N THR A 148 18.59 7.70 -18.08
CA THR A 148 19.52 6.69 -18.57
C THR A 148 19.14 6.19 -19.96
N VAL A 149 17.85 5.97 -20.21
CA VAL A 149 17.35 5.62 -21.55
C VAL A 149 17.63 6.74 -22.55
N ASP A 150 17.41 8.00 -22.17
CA ASP A 150 17.70 9.14 -23.06
C ASP A 150 19.19 9.26 -23.38
N ARG A 151 20.09 9.00 -22.41
CA ARG A 151 21.53 8.92 -22.67
C ARG A 151 21.89 7.79 -23.63
N ILE A 152 21.25 6.63 -23.50
CA ILE A 152 21.43 5.51 -24.44
C ILE A 152 20.99 5.91 -25.85
N ARG A 153 19.82 6.56 -25.98
CA ARG A 153 19.29 7.04 -27.26
C ARG A 153 20.23 8.05 -27.91
N ALA A 154 20.68 9.06 -27.17
CA ALA A 154 21.64 10.04 -27.63
C ALA A 154 22.96 9.38 -28.08
N ARG A 155 23.47 8.43 -27.29
CA ARG A 155 24.71 7.71 -27.63
C ARG A 155 24.57 6.87 -28.90
N LEU A 156 23.41 6.25 -29.11
CA LEU A 156 23.13 5.52 -30.35
C LEU A 156 23.02 6.47 -31.55
N ALA A 157 22.35 7.61 -31.38
CA ALA A 157 22.21 8.61 -32.43
C ALA A 157 23.57 9.13 -32.92
N MET A 158 24.51 9.41 -31.99
CA MET A 158 25.90 9.77 -32.32
C MET A 158 26.64 8.69 -33.14
N LEU A 159 26.23 7.43 -33.00
CA LEU A 159 26.76 6.28 -33.75
C LEU A 159 25.96 5.97 -35.02
N ASN A 160 25.07 6.88 -35.44
CA ASN A 160 24.14 6.70 -36.56
C ASN A 160 23.28 5.44 -36.41
N ARG A 161 22.85 5.11 -35.18
CA ARG A 161 21.96 4.00 -34.85
C ARG A 161 20.77 4.51 -34.03
N ALA A 162 19.67 3.77 -34.05
CA ALA A 162 18.47 4.07 -33.27
C ALA A 162 17.97 2.81 -32.55
N LEU A 163 17.22 3.00 -31.46
CA LEU A 163 16.41 1.93 -30.89
C LEU A 163 15.26 1.58 -31.85
N ARG A 164 14.63 0.43 -31.60
CA ARG A 164 13.48 -0.01 -32.39
C ARG A 164 12.38 1.06 -32.31
N ASP A 165 11.87 1.46 -33.48
CA ASP A 165 10.81 2.46 -33.65
C ASP A 165 11.16 3.88 -33.12
N ASP A 166 12.44 4.18 -32.89
CA ASP A 166 12.93 5.46 -32.32
C ASP A 166 13.82 6.25 -33.29
N GLN A 167 13.59 6.08 -34.59
CA GLN A 167 14.40 6.70 -35.65
C GLN A 167 14.23 8.22 -35.71
N GLU A 168 13.01 8.71 -35.48
CA GLU A 168 12.70 10.15 -35.50
C GLU A 168 13.47 10.92 -34.44
N PHE A 169 13.64 10.34 -33.24
CA PHE A 169 14.45 10.94 -32.18
C PHE A 169 15.90 11.05 -32.60
N ALA A 170 16.47 9.97 -33.16
CA ALA A 170 17.87 9.96 -33.57
C ALA A 170 18.17 11.02 -34.64
N LEU A 171 17.26 11.22 -35.60
CA LEU A 171 17.39 12.25 -36.64
C LEU A 171 17.33 13.66 -36.03
N ARG A 172 16.32 13.95 -35.20
CA ARG A 172 16.19 15.26 -34.53
C ARG A 172 17.38 15.57 -33.64
N PHE A 173 17.87 14.58 -32.89
CA PHE A 173 19.04 14.73 -32.04
C PHE A 173 20.29 15.07 -32.86
N LEU A 174 20.49 14.39 -34.00
CA LEU A 174 21.64 14.65 -34.87
C LEU A 174 21.59 16.05 -35.50
N GLU A 175 20.41 16.52 -35.91
CA GLU A 175 20.20 17.89 -36.41
C GLU A 175 20.55 18.93 -35.34
N GLN A 176 20.06 18.76 -34.11
CA GLN A 176 20.37 19.64 -32.98
C GLN A 176 21.86 19.62 -32.64
N PHE A 177 22.46 18.43 -32.59
CA PHE A 177 23.87 18.26 -32.28
C PHE A 177 24.78 18.90 -33.35
N ALA A 178 24.41 18.79 -34.63
CA ALA A 178 25.12 19.44 -35.71
C ALA A 178 25.01 20.98 -35.63
N ALA A 179 23.83 21.51 -35.29
CA ALA A 179 23.61 22.93 -35.11
C ALA A 179 24.46 23.49 -33.95
N GLU A 180 24.45 22.82 -32.79
CA GLU A 180 25.27 23.18 -31.63
C GLU A 180 26.78 23.10 -31.90
N SER A 181 27.22 22.12 -32.70
CA SER A 181 28.64 21.95 -33.05
C SER A 181 29.13 22.97 -34.09
N SER A 182 28.22 23.68 -34.76
CA SER A 182 28.53 24.67 -35.79
C SER A 182 28.46 26.13 -35.31
N SER A 183 28.02 26.33 -34.06
CA SER A 183 27.97 27.62 -33.36
C SER A 183 29.20 27.80 -32.47
#